data_AF-A0A1W1ELH2-F1
#
_entry.id   AF-A0A1W1ELH2-F1
#
_cell.length_a   1.000
_cell.length_b   1.000
_cell.length_c   1.000
_cell.angle_alpha   90.00
_cell.angle_beta   90.00
_cell.angle_gamma   90.00
#
_symmetry.space_group_name_H-M   'P 1'
#
loop_
_entity.id
_entity.type
_entity.pdbx_description
1 polymer ?
#
loop_
_entity_poly.entity_id
_entity_poly.type
_entity_poly.pdbx_seq_one_letter_code
_entity_poly.pdbx_strand_id
1 'polypeptide(L)'
;MYKFIIFFIMGGIIFASNNIILPISFTSNFQQTITNDKKKKIIYYGNISYSKGNIVKWNYKKPTQKEVCSNNRDLIVIDHDLEQISRYKLSKAINLSQIIKNAKFRRKQVYIAKYDDISYTIQVDKKGQLARIAYYDELDNTVLIIFNKMRYGNKSINKRKLECKIPKEYDIIDG
;
A
#
# COMPACT_ATOMS: atom_id res chain seq x y z
N MET A 1 5.87 -25.50 -63.45
CA MET A 1 5.15 -25.71 -62.17
C MET A 1 6.08 -26.41 -61.20
N TYR A 2 6.47 -25.78 -60.08
CA TYR A 2 6.52 -26.38 -58.74
C TYR A 2 6.73 -25.27 -57.70
N LYS A 3 6.06 -25.45 -56.56
CA LYS A 3 5.57 -24.46 -55.61
C LYS A 3 6.68 -23.81 -54.77
N PHE A 4 6.67 -22.47 -54.67
CA PHE A 4 7.33 -21.75 -53.58
C PHE A 4 6.50 -21.92 -52.30
N ILE A 5 7.07 -22.56 -51.28
CA ILE A 5 6.45 -22.65 -49.95
C ILE A 5 6.94 -21.44 -49.15
N ILE A 6 6.06 -20.47 -48.93
CA ILE A 6 6.31 -19.32 -48.04
C ILE A 6 6.01 -19.76 -46.61
N PHE A 7 7.05 -19.88 -45.79
CA PHE A 7 6.92 -20.17 -44.37
C PHE A 7 6.61 -18.87 -43.62
N PHE A 8 5.33 -18.61 -43.35
CA PHE A 8 4.87 -17.46 -42.58
C PHE A 8 5.14 -17.73 -41.09
N ILE A 9 6.31 -17.28 -40.60
CA ILE A 9 6.63 -17.30 -39.17
C ILE A 9 5.78 -16.21 -38.50
N MET A 10 4.62 -16.61 -38.00
CA MET A 10 3.77 -15.79 -37.15
C MET A 10 4.49 -15.62 -35.79
N GLY A 11 5.38 -14.64 -35.71
CA GLY A 11 6.02 -14.23 -34.46
C GLY A 11 4.98 -13.65 -33.52
N GLY A 12 4.47 -14.47 -32.60
CA GLY A 12 3.59 -14.02 -31.53
C GLY A 12 4.34 -13.01 -30.65
N ILE A 13 3.92 -11.75 -30.69
CA ILE A 13 4.36 -10.75 -29.72
C ILE A 13 3.75 -11.17 -28.39
N ILE A 14 4.53 -11.87 -27.57
CA ILE A 14 4.19 -12.10 -26.17
C ILE A 14 4.27 -10.73 -25.51
N PHE A 15 3.13 -10.05 -25.36
CA PHE A 15 3.02 -8.89 -24.50
C PHE A 15 3.28 -9.37 -23.07
N ALA A 16 4.53 -9.27 -22.62
CA ALA A 16 4.86 -9.46 -21.22
C ALA A 16 4.02 -8.46 -20.41
N SER A 17 3.04 -8.97 -19.67
CA SER A 17 2.27 -8.12 -18.77
C SER A 17 3.21 -7.63 -17.69
N ASN A 18 3.60 -6.35 -17.73
CA ASN A 18 4.42 -5.72 -16.71
C ASN A 18 3.59 -5.48 -15.44
N ASN A 19 2.86 -6.47 -14.95
CA ASN A 19 1.98 -6.27 -13.80
C ASN A 19 2.80 -6.31 -12.49
N ILE A 20 2.50 -5.40 -11.58
CA ILE A 20 3.04 -5.48 -10.21
C ILE A 20 2.38 -6.67 -9.53
N ILE A 21 3.18 -7.62 -9.04
CA ILE A 21 2.68 -8.74 -8.24
C ILE A 21 2.93 -8.42 -6.77
N LEU A 22 1.85 -8.22 -6.01
CA LEU A 22 1.93 -8.09 -4.57
C LEU A 22 2.14 -9.48 -3.94
N PRO A 23 3.08 -9.66 -3.00
CA PRO A 23 3.34 -10.94 -2.35
C PRO A 23 2.20 -11.32 -1.39
N ILE A 24 2.23 -12.56 -0.89
CA ILE A 24 1.29 -13.03 0.15
C ILE A 24 1.45 -12.20 1.43
N SER A 25 2.68 -11.81 1.76
CA SER A 25 2.96 -10.88 2.85
C SER A 25 4.17 -10.01 2.53
N PHE A 26 4.30 -8.88 3.21
CA PHE A 26 5.55 -8.15 3.23
C PHE A 26 5.75 -7.40 4.55
N THR A 27 7.01 -7.08 4.84
CA THR A 27 7.38 -6.11 5.88
C THR A 27 8.30 -5.05 5.32
N SER A 28 8.22 -3.83 5.85
CA SER A 28 9.08 -2.73 5.42
C SER A 28 9.15 -1.65 6.49
N ASN A 29 10.19 -0.84 6.45
CA ASN A 29 10.19 0.49 7.07
C ASN A 29 9.49 1.45 6.10
N PHE A 30 8.73 2.42 6.61
CA PHE A 30 8.16 3.46 5.77
C PHE A 30 8.56 4.86 6.25
N GLN A 31 8.63 5.77 5.30
CA GLN A 31 8.55 7.21 5.52
C GLN A 31 7.31 7.72 4.78
N GLN A 32 6.38 8.34 5.49
CA GLN A 32 5.22 8.99 4.88
C GLN A 32 5.39 10.50 5.00
N THR A 33 5.23 11.23 3.92
CA THR A 33 5.23 12.69 3.90
C THR A 33 3.86 13.16 3.46
N ILE A 34 3.20 13.95 4.30
CA ILE A 34 1.93 14.61 3.98
C ILE A 34 2.25 16.09 3.79
N THR A 35 1.88 16.64 2.63
CA THR A 35 2.10 18.04 2.27
C THR A 35 0.76 18.69 1.99
N ASN A 36 0.43 19.76 2.71
CA ASN A 36 -0.81 20.50 2.48
C ASN A 36 -0.68 21.52 1.34
N ASP A 37 -1.82 22.16 1.01
CA ASP A 37 -1.97 23.25 0.05
C ASP A 37 -0.95 24.40 0.26
N LYS A 38 -0.64 24.72 1.52
CA LYS A 38 0.33 25.74 1.94
C LYS A 38 1.78 25.25 1.93
N LYS A 39 2.06 24.10 1.33
CA LYS A 39 3.39 23.45 1.26
C LYS A 39 4.01 23.09 2.62
N LYS A 40 3.23 23.14 3.70
CA LYS A 40 3.67 22.66 5.02
C LYS A 40 3.71 21.14 5.00
N LYS A 41 4.72 20.56 5.64
CA LYS A 41 4.99 19.13 5.62
C LYS A 41 4.97 18.54 7.02
N ILE A 42 4.37 17.38 7.15
CA ILE A 42 4.59 16.47 8.27
C ILE A 42 5.16 15.16 7.74
N ILE A 43 6.19 14.64 8.42
CA ILE A 43 6.90 13.44 7.99
C ILE A 43 6.81 12.40 9.10
N TYR A 44 6.16 11.30 8.79
CA TYR A 44 6.01 10.14 9.65
C TYR A 44 7.03 9.06 9.30
N TYR A 45 7.47 8.33 10.33
CA TYR A 45 8.35 7.17 10.18
C TYR A 45 7.79 5.99 10.95
N GLY A 46 7.99 4.79 10.40
CA GLY A 46 7.50 3.60 11.06
C GLY A 46 7.82 2.30 10.36
N ASN A 47 7.07 1.27 10.75
CA ASN A 47 7.13 -0.06 10.18
C ASN A 47 5.75 -0.50 9.70
N ILE A 48 5.71 -1.20 8.58
CA ILE A 48 4.49 -1.81 8.05
C ILE A 48 4.66 -3.32 7.98
N SER A 49 3.60 -4.04 8.32
CA SER A 49 3.43 -5.46 8.05
C SER A 49 2.11 -5.66 7.31
N TYR A 50 2.17 -6.32 6.16
CA TYR A 50 1.01 -6.62 5.33
C TYR A 50 0.89 -8.12 5.15
N SER A 51 -0.35 -8.60 5.12
CA SER A 51 -0.72 -9.95 4.73
C SER A 51 -1.93 -9.90 3.80
N LYS A 52 -2.01 -10.88 2.89
CA LYS A 52 -3.11 -11.04 1.92
C LYS A 52 -4.47 -10.95 2.62
N GLY A 53 -5.45 -10.37 1.92
CA GLY A 53 -6.78 -10.06 2.48
C GLY A 53 -6.89 -8.64 3.04
N ASN A 54 -5.94 -7.75 2.68
CA ASN A 54 -5.86 -6.38 3.18
C ASN A 54 -5.70 -6.28 4.71
N ILE A 55 -5.07 -7.28 5.32
CA ILE A 55 -4.73 -7.26 6.75
C ILE A 55 -3.37 -6.58 6.88
N VAL A 56 -3.37 -5.39 7.48
CA VAL A 56 -2.20 -4.53 7.58
C VAL A 56 -2.04 -4.02 9.00
N LYS A 57 -0.80 -3.87 9.42
CA LYS A 57 -0.41 -3.14 10.62
C LYS A 57 0.63 -2.11 10.27
N TRP A 58 0.28 -0.84 10.46
CA TRP A 58 1.21 0.28 10.48
C TRP A 58 1.55 0.58 11.93
N ASN A 59 2.84 0.73 12.20
CA ASN A 59 3.36 1.15 13.49
C ASN A 59 4.18 2.42 13.28
N TYR A 60 3.56 3.56 13.57
CA TYR A 60 4.14 4.89 13.51
C TYR A 60 4.96 5.14 14.77
N LYS A 61 6.22 5.51 14.58
CA LYS A 61 7.20 5.73 15.65
C LYS A 61 7.57 7.19 15.85
N LYS A 62 7.42 8.02 14.80
CA LYS A 62 7.72 9.46 14.81
C LYS A 62 6.79 10.20 13.85
N PRO A 63 6.46 11.48 14.11
CA PRO A 63 6.78 12.22 15.34
C PRO A 63 5.96 11.76 16.56
N THR A 64 4.80 11.15 16.33
CA THR A 64 3.87 10.66 17.35
C THR A 64 3.80 9.13 17.31
N GLN A 65 3.54 8.49 18.44
CA GLN A 65 3.37 7.03 18.48
C GLN A 65 1.93 6.66 18.11
N LYS A 66 1.74 5.97 16.97
CA LYS A 66 0.42 5.51 16.53
C LYS A 66 0.45 4.09 15.97
N GLU A 67 -0.63 3.35 16.15
CA GLU A 67 -0.84 2.06 15.48
C GLU A 67 -2.07 2.16 14.57
N VAL A 68 -1.98 1.67 13.33
CA VAL A 68 -3.14 1.51 12.45
C VAL A 68 -3.21 0.06 12.02
N CYS A 69 -4.24 -0.64 12.44
CA CYS A 69 -4.42 -2.06 12.17
C CYS A 69 -5.76 -2.29 11.48
N SER A 70 -5.75 -3.03 10.38
CA SER A 70 -6.98 -3.55 9.80
C SER A 70 -7.22 -4.98 10.27
N ASN A 71 -8.49 -5.29 10.52
CA ASN A 71 -8.98 -6.65 10.53
C ASN A 71 -9.95 -6.83 9.34
N ASN A 72 -10.66 -7.96 9.26
CA ASN A 72 -11.58 -8.23 8.15
C ASN A 72 -12.87 -7.35 8.15
N ARG A 73 -13.07 -6.51 9.16
CA ARG A 73 -14.28 -5.70 9.39
C ARG A 73 -13.97 -4.22 9.60
N ASP A 74 -12.97 -3.94 10.43
CA ASP A 74 -12.68 -2.61 10.97
C ASP A 74 -11.23 -2.21 10.71
N LEU A 75 -11.04 -0.89 10.60
CA LEU A 75 -9.75 -0.22 10.73
C LEU A 75 -9.71 0.40 12.14
N ILE A 76 -8.70 0.01 12.91
CA ILE A 76 -8.46 0.52 14.26
C ILE A 76 -7.24 1.43 14.19
N VAL A 77 -7.39 2.66 14.66
CA VAL A 77 -6.31 3.63 14.85
C VAL A 77 -6.13 3.84 16.35
N ILE A 78 -4.92 3.64 16.85
CA ILE A 78 -4.54 3.97 18.24
C ILE A 78 -3.57 5.13 18.18
N ASP A 79 -3.93 6.24 18.80
CA ASP A 79 -3.06 7.39 18.99
C ASP A 79 -2.65 7.44 20.46
N HIS A 80 -1.39 7.08 20.74
CA HIS A 80 -0.91 6.98 22.12
C HIS A 80 -0.71 8.34 22.77
N ASP A 81 -0.39 9.36 21.99
CA ASP A 81 -0.16 10.71 22.51
C ASP A 81 -1.49 11.38 22.91
N LEU A 82 -2.59 10.94 22.31
CA LEU A 82 -3.95 11.38 22.64
C LEU A 82 -4.70 10.41 23.55
N GLU A 83 -4.08 9.29 23.93
CA GLU A 83 -4.71 8.19 24.68
C GLU A 83 -6.07 7.77 24.08
N GLN A 84 -6.11 7.66 22.75
CA GLN A 84 -7.36 7.51 22.00
C GLN A 84 -7.32 6.34 21.02
N ILE A 85 -8.46 5.67 20.87
CA ILE A 85 -8.73 4.62 19.91
C ILE A 85 -9.86 5.08 18.99
N SER A 86 -9.62 5.13 17.67
CA SER A 86 -10.66 5.36 16.67
C SER A 86 -10.95 4.07 15.89
N ARG A 87 -12.23 3.74 15.73
CA ARG A 87 -12.68 2.61 14.90
C ARG A 87 -13.46 3.09 13.69
N TYR A 88 -13.08 2.61 12.52
CA TYR A 88 -13.73 2.91 11.26
C TYR A 88 -14.08 1.62 10.53
N LYS A 89 -15.10 1.66 9.65
CA LYS A 89 -15.35 0.56 8.72
C LYS A 89 -14.15 0.34 7.79
N LEU A 90 -13.81 -0.91 7.50
CA LEU A 90 -12.69 -1.27 6.62
C LEU A 90 -12.80 -0.68 5.21
N SER A 91 -14.01 -0.32 4.75
CA SER A 91 -14.21 0.39 3.48
C SER A 91 -13.45 1.72 3.40
N LYS A 92 -13.17 2.37 4.55
CA LYS A 92 -12.34 3.59 4.62
C LYS A 92 -10.83 3.30 4.61
N ALA A 93 -10.42 2.04 4.70
CA ALA A 93 -9.01 1.68 4.69
C ALA A 93 -8.48 1.54 3.26
N ILE A 94 -7.26 2.02 3.03
CA ILE A 94 -6.54 1.83 1.77
C ILE A 94 -6.45 0.33 1.45
N ASN A 95 -7.00 -0.08 0.30
CA ASN A 95 -6.94 -1.46 -0.16
C ASN A 95 -5.80 -1.65 -1.16
N LEU A 96 -4.60 -1.93 -0.63
CA LEU A 96 -3.39 -2.03 -1.44
C LEU A 96 -3.50 -3.10 -2.54
N SER A 97 -4.22 -4.20 -2.27
CA SER A 97 -4.42 -5.27 -3.25
C SER A 97 -5.29 -4.81 -4.43
N GLN A 98 -6.35 -4.03 -4.18
CA GLN A 98 -7.21 -3.51 -5.25
C GLN A 98 -6.50 -2.40 -6.04
N ILE A 99 -5.78 -1.52 -5.35
CA ILE A 99 -4.95 -0.48 -5.98
C ILE A 99 -3.94 -1.11 -6.93
N ILE A 100 -3.19 -2.12 -6.49
CA ILE A 100 -2.20 -2.82 -7.32
C ILE A 100 -2.86 -3.60 -8.46
N LYS A 101 -4.01 -4.24 -8.22
CA LYS A 101 -4.76 -4.96 -9.27
C LYS A 101 -5.19 -4.03 -10.42
N ASN A 102 -5.54 -2.78 -10.11
CA ASN A 102 -5.93 -1.77 -11.09
C ASN A 102 -4.75 -0.96 -11.65
N ALA A 103 -3.51 -1.28 -11.25
CA ALA A 103 -2.34 -0.54 -11.66
C ALA A 103 -1.94 -0.85 -13.11
N LYS A 104 -1.89 0.19 -13.93
CA LYS A 104 -1.46 0.14 -15.33
C LYS A 104 -0.05 0.70 -15.45
N PHE A 105 0.79 0.03 -16.24
CA PHE A 105 2.12 0.52 -16.55
C PHE A 105 2.04 1.91 -17.19
N ARG A 106 2.87 2.84 -16.72
CA ARG A 106 2.97 4.19 -17.27
C ARG A 106 4.29 4.43 -17.97
N ARG A 107 5.39 4.12 -17.28
CA ARG A 107 6.78 4.19 -17.77
C ARG A 107 7.67 3.47 -16.79
N LYS A 108 8.90 3.09 -17.19
CA LYS A 108 9.95 2.44 -16.38
C LYS A 108 9.67 2.43 -14.86
N GLN A 109 9.23 1.28 -14.32
CA GLN A 109 8.97 1.05 -12.88
C GLN A 109 7.88 1.92 -12.23
N VAL A 110 7.13 2.69 -13.01
CA VAL A 110 6.05 3.57 -12.59
C VAL A 110 4.72 3.08 -13.16
N TYR A 111 3.72 3.02 -12.30
CA TYR A 111 2.37 2.57 -12.57
C TYR A 111 1.38 3.60 -12.07
N ILE A 112 0.23 3.67 -12.73
CA ILE A 112 -0.90 4.49 -12.31
C ILE A 112 -2.10 3.57 -12.05
N ALA A 113 -2.75 3.75 -10.92
CA ALA A 113 -3.99 3.05 -10.57
C ALA A 113 -5.07 4.07 -10.23
N LYS A 114 -6.34 3.72 -10.51
CA LYS A 114 -7.50 4.43 -9.97
C LYS A 114 -8.28 3.46 -9.10
N TYR A 115 -8.62 3.87 -7.89
CA TYR A 115 -9.43 3.09 -6.95
C TYR A 115 -10.16 4.06 -6.02
N ASP A 116 -11.46 3.87 -5.86
CA ASP A 116 -12.33 4.72 -5.01
C ASP A 116 -12.19 6.23 -5.33
N ASP A 117 -12.26 6.55 -6.62
CA ASP A 117 -12.01 7.88 -7.20
C ASP A 117 -10.65 8.54 -6.93
N ILE A 118 -9.77 7.88 -6.17
CA ILE A 118 -8.40 8.33 -5.93
C ILE A 118 -7.46 7.78 -7.01
N SER A 119 -6.61 8.67 -7.53
CA SER A 119 -5.53 8.31 -8.44
C SER A 119 -4.22 8.09 -7.68
N TYR A 120 -3.63 6.92 -7.87
CA TYR A 120 -2.37 6.52 -7.24
C TYR A 120 -1.24 6.46 -8.25
N THR A 121 -0.08 6.98 -7.89
CA THR A 121 1.19 6.71 -8.56
C THR A 121 1.98 5.71 -7.74
N ILE A 122 2.29 4.55 -8.34
CA ILE A 122 3.00 3.46 -7.69
C ILE A 122 4.36 3.32 -8.36
N GLN A 123 5.43 3.23 -7.57
CA GLN A 123 6.76 2.90 -8.07
C GLN A 123 7.25 1.59 -7.47
N VAL A 124 7.93 0.81 -8.28
CA VAL A 124 8.64 -0.41 -7.86
C VAL A 124 10.15 -0.23 -8.00
N ASP A 125 10.92 -1.04 -7.30
CA ASP A 125 12.37 -1.07 -7.43
C ASP A 125 12.83 -1.91 -8.64
N LYS A 126 14.15 -2.09 -8.80
CA LYS A 126 14.74 -2.92 -9.86
C LYS A 126 14.36 -4.40 -9.79
N LYS A 127 13.90 -4.88 -8.63
CA LYS A 127 13.42 -6.25 -8.40
C LYS A 127 11.89 -6.36 -8.55
N GLY A 128 11.20 -5.28 -8.92
CA GLY A 128 9.75 -5.24 -9.02
C GLY A 128 9.04 -5.14 -7.66
N GLN A 129 9.76 -4.84 -6.58
CA GLN A 129 9.18 -4.70 -5.25
C GLN A 129 8.63 -3.30 -5.03
N LEU A 130 7.53 -3.18 -4.30
CA LEU A 130 6.88 -1.90 -4.00
C LEU A 130 7.87 -0.96 -3.30
N ALA A 131 8.08 0.22 -3.88
CA ALA A 131 9.05 1.20 -3.41
C ALA A 131 8.39 2.52 -3.00
N ARG A 132 7.39 2.99 -3.77
CA ARG A 132 6.67 4.23 -3.44
C ARG A 132 5.20 4.17 -3.81
N ILE A 133 4.37 4.87 -3.05
CA ILE A 133 2.98 5.18 -3.37
C ILE A 133 2.78 6.68 -3.16
N ALA A 134 2.16 7.36 -4.12
CA ALA A 134 1.76 8.75 -4.00
C ALA A 134 0.30 8.94 -4.42
N TYR A 135 -0.45 9.78 -3.71
CA TYR A 135 -1.85 10.11 -3.98
C TYR A 135 -2.23 11.44 -3.32
N TYR A 136 -3.41 11.96 -3.65
CA TYR A 136 -4.05 13.04 -2.91
C TYR A 136 -5.09 12.46 -1.96
N ASP A 137 -5.08 12.87 -0.69
CA ASP A 137 -6.12 12.48 0.26
C ASP A 137 -7.40 13.33 0.08
N GLU A 138 -8.43 13.03 0.87
CA GLU A 138 -9.74 13.70 0.81
C GLU A 138 -9.70 15.20 1.16
N LEU A 139 -8.60 15.67 1.74
CA LEU A 139 -8.37 17.07 2.11
C LEU A 139 -7.38 17.75 1.15
N ASP A 140 -7.21 17.19 -0.06
CA ASP A 140 -6.29 17.64 -1.10
C ASP A 140 -4.81 17.69 -0.67
N ASN A 141 -4.43 17.00 0.42
CA ASN A 141 -3.02 16.90 0.76
C ASN A 141 -2.34 15.89 -0.16
N THR A 142 -1.11 16.21 -0.58
CA THR A 142 -0.26 15.22 -1.25
C THR A 142 0.33 14.28 -0.21
N VAL A 143 0.06 12.98 -0.38
CA VAL A 143 0.63 11.91 0.45
C VAL A 143 1.67 11.15 -0.37
N LEU A 144 2.90 11.07 0.13
CA LEU A 144 3.98 10.24 -0.41
C LEU A 144 4.44 9.22 0.62
N ILE A 145 4.35 7.94 0.30
CA ILE A 145 4.88 6.85 1.13
C ILE A 145 6.07 6.24 0.41
N ILE A 146 7.22 6.19 1.08
CA ILE A 146 8.44 5.54 0.61
C ILE A 146 8.71 4.32 1.49
N PHE A 147 8.84 3.16 0.85
CA PHE A 147 9.15 1.89 1.50
C PHE A 147 10.64 1.59 1.41
N ASN A 148 11.23 1.26 2.55
CA ASN A 148 12.64 0.93 2.71
C ASN A 148 12.79 -0.44 3.36
N LYS A 149 13.90 -1.14 3.05
CA LYS A 149 14.15 -2.49 3.59
C LYS A 149 12.97 -3.45 3.34
N MET A 150 12.41 -3.41 2.14
CA MET A 150 11.26 -4.24 1.75
C MET A 150 11.63 -5.73 1.82
N ARG A 151 10.77 -6.54 2.45
CA ARG A 151 10.93 -8.00 2.56
C ARG A 151 9.62 -8.67 2.19
N TYR A 152 9.56 -9.25 1.00
CA TYR A 152 8.42 -10.03 0.54
C TYR A 152 8.43 -11.43 1.17
N GLY A 153 7.24 -11.96 1.45
CA GLY A 153 7.02 -13.28 2.02
C GLY A 153 5.97 -14.06 1.25
N ASN A 154 6.15 -15.38 1.20
CA ASN A 154 5.25 -16.34 0.56
C ASN A 154 4.28 -17.02 1.55
N LYS A 155 4.31 -16.62 2.83
CA LYS A 155 3.43 -17.12 3.88
C LYS A 155 2.70 -15.96 4.55
N SER A 156 1.47 -16.19 4.95
CA SER A 156 0.70 -15.21 5.72
C SER A 156 1.35 -14.93 7.07
N ILE A 157 1.27 -13.69 7.53
CA ILE A 157 1.72 -13.32 8.88
C ILE A 157 0.67 -13.79 9.88
N ASN A 158 1.11 -14.26 11.06
CA ASN A 158 0.19 -14.62 12.14
C ASN A 158 -0.70 -13.42 12.49
N LYS A 159 -2.03 -13.59 12.46
CA LYS A 159 -3.01 -12.52 12.69
C LYS A 159 -2.76 -11.74 13.99
N ARG A 160 -2.38 -12.42 15.08
CA ARG A 160 -2.05 -11.79 16.37
C ARG A 160 -0.89 -10.79 16.28
N LYS A 161 0.02 -10.94 15.31
CA LYS A 161 1.11 -9.97 15.08
C LYS A 161 0.66 -8.73 14.31
N LEU A 162 -0.49 -8.79 13.65
CA LEU A 162 -1.09 -7.69 12.88
C LEU A 162 -2.18 -6.95 13.66
N GLU A 163 -2.61 -7.48 14.80
CA GLU A 163 -3.56 -6.81 15.69
C GLU A 163 -2.92 -5.62 16.41
N CYS A 164 -3.74 -4.60 16.66
CA CYS A 164 -3.38 -3.46 17.50
C CYS A 164 -3.48 -3.88 18.97
N LYS A 165 -2.56 -3.37 19.79
CA LYS A 165 -2.59 -3.62 21.24
C LYS A 165 -3.48 -2.58 21.89
N ILE A 166 -4.75 -2.91 22.09
CA ILE A 166 -5.77 -1.99 22.62
C ILE A 166 -5.53 -1.76 24.13
N PRO A 167 -5.18 -0.53 24.57
CA PRO A 167 -5.12 -0.19 25.98
C PRO A 167 -6.53 -0.06 26.56
N LYS A 168 -6.72 -0.47 27.81
CA LYS A 168 -8.05 -0.45 28.46
C LYS A 168 -8.50 0.95 28.87
N GLU A 169 -7.55 1.83 29.17
CA GLU A 169 -7.80 3.17 29.71
C GLU A 169 -8.03 4.23 28.63
N TYR A 170 -7.87 3.89 27.35
CA TYR A 170 -7.94 4.86 26.26
C TYR A 170 -9.39 5.13 25.86
N ASP A 171 -9.67 6.40 25.55
CA ASP A 171 -10.96 6.82 25.05
C ASP A 171 -11.25 6.20 23.69
N ILE A 172 -12.49 5.77 23.47
CA ILE A 172 -12.87 5.13 22.22
C ILE A 172 -13.86 6.00 21.45
N ILE A 173 -13.55 6.24 20.19
CA ILE A 173 -14.39 6.94 19.22
C ILE A 173 -14.74 6.01 18.07
N ASP A 174 -16.02 5.97 17.71
CA ASP A 174 -16.52 5.25 16.55
C ASP A 174 -16.85 6.24 15.42
N GLY A 175 -16.47 5.93 14.17
CA GLY A 175 -16.70 6.79 13.00
C GLY A 175 -17.00 6.05 11.69
#